data_AF-A0A957LSD6-F1
#
_entry.id   AF-A0A957LSD6-F1
#
_cell.length_a   1.000
_cell.length_b   1.000
_cell.length_c   1.000
_cell.angle_alpha   90.00
_cell.angle_beta   90.00
_cell.angle_gamma   90.00
#
_symmetry.space_group_name_H-M   'P 1'
#
loop_
_entity.id
_entity.type
_entity.pdbx_description
1 polymer ?
#
loop_
_entity_poly.entity_id
_entity_poly.type
_entity_poly.pdbx_seq_one_letter_code
_entity_poly.pdbx_strand_id
1 'polypeptide(L)'
;QPIAPAGGTWLGRLRRRVVAGQIAPADLTTSGLINAQVWMERAPWRPAALWSGVAGFLAAGLPLSAVDWQTLALALLLADVLWGSVWRLAGGRDVLLPLAPRVLRQQVRLPYLEAGSPAARLFSEDHTDLWPLAFRVGLPAVALAFVVAAVLGIGALLLTFSVALLTVLGWTARHTLAGIPVVLFSLVAIGLPWLLVLREVTPAGVAIAWTPQLVLAGLWVVHHWGETRVLADDVDLVGMILLAVAEAALCIFLVVMQAPLWLGLIVLLLLPTWLAVFRGQGVGHMPPFWLLAMLLSALALGQVV
;
A
#
# COMPACT_ATOMS: atom_id res chain seq x y z
N GLN A 1 24.16 -28.34 32.09
CA GLN A 1 24.74 -27.22 31.31
C GLN A 1 23.78 -26.92 30.16
N PRO A 2 23.13 -25.74 30.10
CA PRO A 2 22.22 -25.44 29.01
C PRO A 2 23.01 -25.01 27.77
N ILE A 3 22.65 -25.60 26.63
CA ILE A 3 23.23 -25.38 25.31
C ILE A 3 22.78 -24.01 24.79
N ALA A 4 23.74 -23.11 24.55
CA ALA A 4 23.50 -21.82 23.91
C ALA A 4 23.16 -22.01 22.43
N PRO A 5 22.10 -21.38 21.88
CA PRO A 5 21.85 -21.42 20.45
C PRO A 5 22.77 -20.43 19.72
N ALA A 6 23.33 -20.91 18.62
CA ALA A 6 24.36 -20.29 17.81
C ALA A 6 23.99 -18.89 17.24
N GLY A 7 24.87 -17.92 17.49
CA GLY A 7 25.67 -17.29 16.41
C GLY A 7 24.98 -16.51 15.29
N GLY A 8 23.71 -16.09 15.41
CA GLY A 8 23.14 -15.10 14.50
C GLY A 8 23.61 -13.70 14.87
N THR A 9 24.41 -13.04 14.03
CA THR A 9 24.77 -11.62 14.23
C THR A 9 23.49 -10.80 14.43
N TRP A 10 23.53 -9.78 15.30
CA TRP A 10 22.37 -8.89 15.53
C TRP A 10 21.86 -8.30 14.20
N LEU A 11 22.77 -7.98 13.28
CA LEU A 11 22.49 -7.62 11.88
C LEU A 11 21.74 -8.71 11.10
N GLY A 12 22.10 -9.99 11.25
CA GLY A 12 21.40 -11.11 10.63
C GLY A 12 19.99 -11.34 11.20
N ARG A 13 19.77 -11.02 12.48
CA ARG A 13 18.44 -11.05 13.11
C ARG A 13 17.58 -9.86 12.67
N LEU A 14 18.17 -8.67 12.57
CA LEU A 14 17.50 -7.48 12.02
C LEU A 14 17.15 -7.67 10.55
N ARG A 15 18.08 -8.14 9.72
CA ARG A 15 17.84 -8.42 8.31
C ARG A 15 16.69 -9.42 8.14
N ARG A 16 16.67 -10.47 8.96
CA ARG A 16 15.54 -11.40 8.99
C ARG A 16 14.24 -10.73 9.43
N ARG A 17 14.20 -9.89 10.47
CA ARG A 17 12.98 -9.18 10.89
C ARG A 17 12.47 -8.13 9.90
N VAL A 18 13.37 -7.40 9.24
CA VAL A 18 13.03 -6.46 8.16
C VAL A 18 12.35 -7.21 7.02
N VAL A 19 12.86 -8.39 6.66
CA VAL A 19 12.27 -9.28 5.63
C VAL A 19 11.05 -10.06 6.15
N ALA A 20 10.98 -10.37 7.44
CA ALA A 20 9.99 -11.25 8.07
C ALA A 20 8.82 -10.51 8.75
N GLY A 21 8.67 -9.20 8.57
CA GLY A 21 7.38 -8.54 8.80
C GLY A 21 6.41 -8.99 7.71
N GLN A 22 6.01 -10.25 7.79
CA GLN A 22 5.24 -10.95 6.79
C GLN A 22 3.80 -10.95 7.28
N ILE A 23 3.01 -10.09 6.67
CA ILE A 23 1.57 -10.01 6.91
C ILE A 23 0.93 -10.98 5.93
N ALA A 24 -0.08 -11.73 6.38
CA ALA A 24 -0.79 -12.67 5.52
C ALA A 24 -1.32 -11.93 4.27
N PRO A 25 -1.23 -12.51 3.06
CA PRO A 25 -1.67 -11.84 1.84
C PRO A 25 -3.12 -11.35 1.93
N ALA A 26 -3.99 -12.11 2.60
CA ALA A 26 -5.40 -11.78 2.83
C ALA A 26 -5.62 -10.58 3.76
N ASP A 27 -4.65 -10.23 4.62
CA ASP A 27 -4.71 -9.04 5.48
C ASP A 27 -4.17 -7.80 4.78
N LEU A 28 -3.39 -7.98 3.70
CA LEU A 28 -2.84 -6.94 2.83
C LEU A 28 -3.65 -6.72 1.55
N THR A 29 -4.70 -7.51 1.33
CA THR A 29 -5.52 -7.45 0.11
C THR A 29 -7.00 -7.60 0.47
N THR A 30 -7.82 -6.77 -0.16
CA THR A 30 -9.07 -6.29 0.45
C THR A 30 -10.31 -7.08 0.00
N SER A 31 -11.43 -6.89 0.70
CA SER A 31 -12.73 -7.48 0.36
C SER A 31 -13.41 -6.73 -0.79
N GLY A 32 -13.86 -7.45 -1.82
CA GLY A 32 -14.56 -6.86 -2.96
C GLY A 32 -16.06 -7.10 -2.95
N LEU A 33 -16.82 -6.04 -3.24
CA LEU A 33 -18.21 -6.13 -3.67
C LEU A 33 -18.21 -5.92 -5.20
N ILE A 34 -18.40 -7.02 -5.95
CA ILE A 34 -18.62 -7.06 -7.41
C ILE A 34 -17.43 -6.60 -8.27
N ASN A 35 -16.42 -7.45 -8.48
CA ASN A 35 -15.37 -7.44 -9.54
C ASN A 35 -14.61 -6.14 -9.91
N ALA A 36 -14.99 -4.96 -9.40
CA ALA A 36 -14.29 -3.70 -9.37
C ALA A 36 -14.00 -3.46 -7.89
N GLN A 37 -12.75 -3.69 -7.49
CA GLN A 37 -12.37 -3.60 -6.08
C GLN A 37 -11.69 -2.26 -5.83
N VAL A 38 -12.41 -1.40 -5.10
CA VAL A 38 -11.84 -0.23 -4.42
C VAL A 38 -10.88 -0.73 -3.34
N TRP A 39 -9.71 -0.11 -3.17
CA TRP A 39 -8.83 -0.44 -2.04
C TRP A 39 -9.61 -0.24 -0.73
N MET A 40 -9.84 -1.32 0.01
CA MET A 40 -10.46 -1.24 1.33
C MET A 40 -9.55 -1.92 2.35
N GLU A 41 -8.48 -1.27 2.81
CA GLU A 41 -7.66 -1.81 3.89
C GLU A 41 -8.49 -1.92 5.16
N ARG A 42 -8.94 -3.12 5.53
CA ARG A 42 -9.58 -3.46 6.82
C ARG A 42 -10.85 -2.64 7.21
N ALA A 43 -11.20 -1.57 6.48
CA ALA A 43 -12.33 -0.68 6.70
C ALA A 43 -12.75 0.03 5.39
N PRO A 44 -14.04 0.36 5.19
CA PRO A 44 -14.58 0.86 3.93
C PRO A 44 -14.14 2.30 3.52
N TRP A 45 -13.35 2.98 4.34
CA TRP A 45 -12.84 4.35 4.10
C TRP A 45 -11.33 4.42 3.85
N ARG A 46 -10.65 3.28 3.64
CA ARG A 46 -9.19 3.21 3.47
C ARG A 46 -8.71 2.77 2.08
N PRO A 47 -9.01 3.54 1.02
CA PRO A 47 -8.22 3.48 -0.20
C PRO A 47 -6.94 4.29 -0.01
N ALA A 48 -5.88 3.66 0.51
CA ALA A 48 -4.58 4.30 0.74
C ALA A 48 -4.04 4.95 -0.55
N ALA A 49 -4.20 4.28 -1.69
CA ALA A 49 -3.81 4.77 -3.01
C ALA A 49 -4.62 5.99 -3.46
N LEU A 50 -5.94 5.99 -3.27
CA LEU A 50 -6.76 7.19 -3.54
C LEU A 50 -6.29 8.38 -2.73
N TRP A 51 -6.16 8.23 -1.41
CA TRP A 51 -5.79 9.33 -0.53
C TRP A 51 -4.36 9.81 -0.75
N SER A 52 -3.46 8.90 -1.11
CA SER A 52 -2.11 9.25 -1.54
C SER A 52 -2.11 10.03 -2.85
N GLY A 53 -2.96 9.65 -3.81
CA GLY A 53 -3.19 10.44 -5.02
C GLY A 53 -3.72 11.83 -4.71
N VAL A 54 -4.68 11.96 -3.80
CA VAL A 54 -5.18 13.26 -3.31
C VAL A 54 -4.07 14.06 -2.63
N ALA A 55 -3.19 13.41 -1.86
CA ALA A 55 -2.04 14.07 -1.28
C ALA A 55 -1.08 14.57 -2.38
N GLY A 56 -0.80 13.77 -3.42
CA GLY A 56 -0.04 14.21 -4.59
C GLY A 56 -0.65 15.43 -5.29
N PHE A 57 -1.98 15.47 -5.40
CA PHE A 57 -2.71 16.63 -5.91
C PHE A 57 -2.54 17.87 -5.01
N LEU A 58 -2.73 17.73 -3.70
CA LEU A 58 -2.56 18.85 -2.75
C LEU A 58 -1.11 19.37 -2.75
N ALA A 59 -0.14 18.47 -2.86
CA ALA A 59 1.27 18.82 -2.93
C ALA A 59 1.66 19.51 -4.23
N ALA A 60 0.88 19.38 -5.30
CA ALA A 60 1.10 20.13 -6.54
C ALA A 60 0.86 21.64 -6.39
N GLY A 61 0.14 22.08 -5.35
CA GLY A 61 -0.08 23.50 -5.06
C GLY A 61 -0.96 24.24 -6.08
N LEU A 62 -1.66 23.51 -6.94
CA LEU A 62 -2.40 24.11 -8.06
C LEU A 62 -3.75 24.68 -7.60
N PRO A 63 -4.17 25.84 -8.13
CA PRO A 63 -5.51 26.36 -7.89
C PRO A 63 -6.55 25.45 -8.54
N LEU A 64 -7.68 25.23 -7.86
CA LEU A 64 -8.77 24.35 -8.33
C LEU A 64 -9.33 24.73 -9.72
N SER A 65 -9.17 25.98 -10.15
CA SER A 65 -9.58 26.46 -11.47
C SER A 65 -8.66 26.00 -12.60
N ALA A 66 -7.40 25.65 -12.30
CA ALA A 66 -6.44 25.15 -13.28
C ALA A 66 -6.46 23.63 -13.42
N VAL A 67 -7.28 22.94 -12.60
CA VAL A 67 -7.34 21.49 -12.54
C VAL A 67 -8.26 20.97 -13.63
N ASP A 68 -7.73 20.11 -14.48
CA ASP A 68 -8.57 19.26 -15.31
C ASP A 68 -9.14 18.11 -14.48
N TRP A 69 -10.41 18.26 -14.10
CA TRP A 69 -11.13 17.26 -13.30
C TRP A 69 -11.23 15.90 -13.97
N GLN A 70 -11.21 15.82 -15.31
CA GLN A 70 -11.27 14.54 -16.02
C GLN A 70 -9.96 13.78 -15.84
N THR A 71 -8.83 14.45 -16.06
CA THR A 71 -7.48 13.90 -15.84
C THR A 71 -7.28 13.49 -14.40
N LEU A 72 -7.67 14.32 -13.42
CA LEU A 72 -7.58 13.97 -12.00
C LEU A 72 -8.45 12.74 -11.66
N ALA A 73 -9.70 12.68 -12.13
CA ALA A 73 -10.58 11.54 -11.89
C ALA A 73 -10.03 10.24 -12.49
N LEU A 74 -9.50 10.29 -13.73
CA LEU A 74 -8.87 9.14 -14.38
C LEU A 74 -7.59 8.70 -13.67
N ALA A 75 -6.75 9.64 -13.21
CA ALA A 75 -5.54 9.34 -12.46
C ALA A 75 -5.87 8.66 -11.11
N LEU A 76 -6.88 9.16 -10.39
CA LEU A 76 -7.34 8.55 -9.14
C LEU A 76 -7.99 7.17 -9.35
N LEU A 77 -8.78 7.00 -10.42
CA LEU A 77 -9.34 5.70 -10.82
C LEU A 77 -8.23 4.69 -11.14
N LEU A 78 -7.21 5.12 -11.87
CA LEU A 78 -6.06 4.29 -12.21
C LEU A 78 -5.27 3.90 -10.97
N ALA A 79 -4.93 4.87 -10.12
CA ALA A 79 -4.14 4.66 -8.90
C ALA A 79 -4.83 3.74 -7.89
N ASP A 80 -6.13 3.93 -7.67
CA ASP A 80 -6.84 3.16 -6.68
C ASP A 80 -7.36 1.84 -7.28
N VAL A 81 -8.41 1.92 -8.09
CA VAL A 81 -9.15 0.73 -8.54
C VAL A 81 -8.31 -0.17 -9.43
N LEU A 82 -7.65 0.39 -10.45
CA LEU A 82 -6.95 -0.40 -11.46
C LEU A 82 -5.62 -0.94 -10.94
N TRP A 83 -4.76 -0.11 -10.35
CA TRP A 83 -3.52 -0.59 -9.77
C TRP A 83 -3.73 -1.52 -8.57
N GLY A 84 -4.79 -1.33 -7.79
CA GLY A 84 -5.20 -2.30 -6.76
C GLY A 84 -5.55 -3.65 -7.35
N SER A 85 -6.32 -3.67 -8.45
CA SER A 85 -6.66 -4.91 -9.14
C SER A 85 -5.44 -5.63 -9.71
N VAL A 86 -4.44 -4.88 -10.20
CA VAL A 86 -3.15 -5.43 -10.65
C VAL A 86 -2.39 -5.99 -9.46
N TRP A 87 -2.22 -5.23 -8.38
CA TRP A 87 -1.47 -5.63 -7.19
C TRP A 87 -2.02 -6.91 -6.53
N ARG A 88 -3.33 -7.12 -6.55
CA ARG A 88 -3.97 -8.35 -6.04
C ARG A 88 -3.42 -9.64 -6.65
N LEU A 89 -2.87 -9.58 -7.87
CA LEU A 89 -2.22 -10.73 -8.49
C LEU A 89 -0.99 -11.21 -7.70
N ALA A 90 -0.34 -10.31 -6.94
CA ALA A 90 0.72 -10.69 -6.00
C ALA A 90 0.21 -11.55 -4.83
N GLY A 91 -1.06 -11.37 -4.44
CA GLY A 91 -1.70 -12.05 -3.31
C GLY A 91 -2.05 -13.53 -3.53
N GLY A 92 -2.22 -13.96 -4.78
CA GLY A 92 -2.57 -15.35 -5.13
C GLY A 92 -4.06 -15.67 -5.05
N ARG A 93 -4.41 -16.96 -5.08
CA ARG A 93 -5.80 -17.46 -5.21
C ARG A 93 -6.73 -17.00 -4.10
N ASP A 94 -6.28 -17.02 -2.84
CA ASP A 94 -7.09 -16.64 -1.66
C ASP A 94 -7.54 -15.17 -1.71
N VAL A 95 -6.78 -14.36 -2.44
CA VAL A 95 -7.04 -12.94 -2.65
C VAL A 95 -7.91 -12.72 -3.88
N LEU A 96 -7.69 -13.49 -4.94
CA LEU A 96 -8.44 -13.37 -6.21
C LEU A 96 -9.85 -13.96 -6.11
N LEU A 97 -10.03 -14.98 -5.27
CA LEU A 97 -11.30 -15.57 -4.90
C LEU A 97 -11.50 -15.39 -3.38
N PRO A 98 -12.03 -14.24 -2.92
CA PRO A 98 -12.37 -14.06 -1.51
C PRO A 98 -13.59 -14.93 -1.18
N LEU A 99 -13.40 -16.25 -1.08
CA LEU A 99 -14.35 -17.13 -0.44
C LEU A 99 -14.36 -16.73 1.03
N ALA A 100 -15.51 -16.28 1.53
CA ALA A 100 -15.63 -15.80 2.89
C ALA A 100 -15.02 -16.84 3.86
N PRO A 101 -14.05 -16.47 4.73
CA PRO A 101 -13.38 -17.42 5.63
C PRO A 101 -14.33 -18.13 6.60
N ARG A 102 -15.57 -17.62 6.77
CA ARG A 102 -16.64 -18.28 7.52
C ARG A 102 -17.25 -19.49 6.80
N VAL A 103 -17.25 -19.52 5.46
CA VAL A 103 -17.77 -20.65 4.68
C VAL A 103 -16.78 -21.82 4.67
N LEU A 104 -15.48 -21.56 4.73
CA LEU A 104 -14.43 -22.58 4.82
C LEU A 104 -14.35 -23.29 6.20
N ARG A 105 -14.89 -22.70 7.27
CA ARG A 105 -14.92 -23.36 8.60
C ARG A 105 -16.07 -24.33 8.77
N GLN A 106 -17.10 -24.29 7.92
CA GLN A 106 -18.03 -25.40 7.80
C GLN A 106 -17.39 -26.44 6.90
N GLN A 107 -16.71 -27.42 7.50
CA GLN A 107 -16.41 -28.69 6.84
C GLN A 107 -17.74 -29.39 6.54
N VAL A 108 -18.47 -28.91 5.54
CA VAL A 108 -19.55 -29.68 4.95
C VAL A 108 -18.84 -30.84 4.25
N ARG A 109 -18.83 -32.00 4.90
CA ARG A 109 -18.37 -33.27 4.29
C ARG A 109 -19.33 -33.60 3.16
N LEU A 110 -19.08 -33.00 2.01
CA LEU A 110 -19.73 -33.36 0.77
C LEU A 110 -19.02 -34.63 0.29
N PRO A 111 -19.73 -35.76 0.14
CA PRO A 111 -19.12 -37.04 -0.25
C PRO A 111 -18.32 -36.97 -1.55
N TYR A 112 -18.64 -36.00 -2.41
CA TYR A 112 -17.96 -35.75 -3.67
C TYR A 112 -16.69 -34.87 -3.55
N LEU A 113 -16.31 -34.39 -2.36
CA LEU A 113 -15.04 -33.68 -2.10
C LEU A 113 -14.00 -34.57 -1.37
N GLU A 114 -14.26 -35.87 -1.21
CA GLU A 114 -13.29 -36.79 -0.62
C GLU A 114 -12.01 -36.92 -1.47
N ALA A 115 -10.87 -37.07 -0.80
CA ALA A 115 -9.55 -37.23 -1.41
C ALA A 115 -9.52 -38.48 -2.30
N GLY A 116 -9.78 -38.29 -3.59
CA GLY A 116 -9.90 -39.37 -4.58
C GLY A 116 -10.99 -39.15 -5.64
N SER A 117 -11.94 -38.24 -5.42
CA SER A 117 -13.02 -37.98 -6.38
C SER A 117 -12.55 -37.13 -7.58
N PRO A 118 -13.22 -37.21 -8.75
CA PRO A 118 -12.93 -36.35 -9.90
C PRO A 118 -13.16 -34.86 -9.59
N ALA A 119 -14.19 -34.55 -8.80
CA ALA A 119 -14.48 -33.20 -8.36
C ALA A 119 -13.42 -32.71 -7.36
N ALA A 120 -12.90 -33.60 -6.50
CA ALA A 120 -11.78 -33.29 -5.65
C ALA A 120 -10.52 -32.99 -6.45
N ARG A 121 -10.31 -33.47 -7.69
CA ARG A 121 -9.17 -32.99 -8.51
C ARG A 121 -9.37 -31.57 -9.05
N LEU A 122 -10.62 -31.18 -9.32
CA LEU A 122 -10.97 -29.82 -9.76
C LEU A 122 -10.97 -28.81 -8.60
N PHE A 123 -11.24 -29.28 -7.38
CA PHE A 123 -11.32 -28.45 -6.17
C PHE A 123 -10.22 -28.70 -5.15
N SER A 124 -9.32 -29.67 -5.38
CA SER A 124 -8.21 -29.96 -4.47
C SER A 124 -7.28 -28.76 -4.44
N GLU A 125 -6.64 -28.62 -3.29
CA GLU A 125 -5.47 -27.79 -3.04
C GLU A 125 -4.26 -28.19 -3.90
N ASP A 126 -4.44 -28.65 -5.14
CA ASP A 126 -3.35 -28.77 -6.08
C ASP A 126 -3.06 -27.36 -6.60
N HIS A 127 -1.96 -26.78 -6.13
CA HIS A 127 -1.56 -25.38 -6.30
C HIS A 127 -1.11 -25.07 -7.74
N THR A 128 -1.36 -25.98 -8.68
CA THR A 128 -0.84 -26.00 -10.05
C THR A 128 -1.70 -25.20 -11.05
N ASP A 129 -2.98 -24.94 -10.77
CA ASP A 129 -3.91 -24.22 -11.66
C ASP A 129 -4.10 -22.72 -11.31
N LEU A 130 -3.01 -21.99 -11.12
CA LEU A 130 -3.04 -20.51 -10.98
C LEU A 130 -3.17 -19.79 -12.33
N TRP A 131 -2.73 -20.43 -13.42
CA TRP A 131 -2.71 -19.87 -14.77
C TRP A 131 -4.09 -19.51 -15.34
N PRO A 132 -5.13 -20.35 -15.21
CA PRO A 132 -6.45 -20.02 -15.73
C PRO A 132 -7.06 -18.77 -15.04
N LEU A 133 -6.76 -18.58 -13.76
CA LEU A 133 -7.27 -17.46 -12.97
C LEU A 133 -6.50 -16.16 -13.26
N ALA A 134 -5.18 -16.27 -13.41
CA ALA A 134 -4.33 -15.16 -13.85
C ALA A 134 -4.75 -14.65 -15.24
N PHE A 135 -5.07 -15.53 -16.19
CA PHE A 135 -5.50 -15.13 -17.53
C PHE A 135 -6.95 -14.62 -17.59
N ARG A 136 -7.87 -15.13 -16.77
CA ARG A 136 -9.29 -14.71 -16.81
C ARG A 136 -9.57 -13.43 -16.03
N VAL A 137 -8.83 -13.17 -14.96
CA VAL A 137 -9.07 -12.04 -14.06
C VAL A 137 -7.92 -11.03 -14.10
N GLY A 138 -6.68 -11.52 -14.09
CA GLY A 138 -5.49 -10.66 -14.07
C GLY A 138 -5.21 -9.97 -15.39
N LEU A 139 -5.23 -10.71 -16.50
CA LEU A 139 -4.94 -10.15 -17.83
C LEU A 139 -5.89 -8.99 -18.21
N PRO A 140 -7.23 -9.10 -18.03
CA PRO A 140 -8.13 -7.98 -18.33
C PRO A 140 -7.90 -6.77 -17.43
N ALA A 141 -7.61 -6.98 -16.15
CA ALA A 141 -7.31 -5.91 -15.21
C ALA A 141 -6.04 -5.14 -15.59
N VAL A 142 -4.96 -5.87 -15.90
CA VAL A 142 -3.70 -5.30 -16.39
C VAL A 142 -3.91 -4.57 -17.71
N ALA A 143 -4.59 -5.18 -18.68
CA ALA A 143 -4.87 -4.57 -19.97
C ALA A 143 -5.69 -3.28 -19.81
N LEU A 144 -6.73 -3.28 -18.98
CA LEU A 144 -7.53 -2.09 -18.70
C LEU A 144 -6.71 -0.99 -18.03
N ALA A 145 -5.85 -1.33 -17.06
CA ALA A 145 -4.92 -0.38 -16.45
C ALA A 145 -4.01 0.28 -17.49
N PHE A 146 -3.45 -0.50 -18.42
CA PHE A 146 -2.63 0.03 -19.51
C PHE A 146 -3.43 0.89 -20.50
N VAL A 147 -4.67 0.53 -20.81
CA VAL A 147 -5.54 1.34 -21.68
C VAL A 147 -5.82 2.70 -21.03
N VAL A 148 -6.22 2.74 -19.76
CA VAL A 148 -6.46 3.99 -19.04
C VAL A 148 -5.18 4.82 -18.89
N ALA A 149 -4.05 4.16 -18.60
CA ALA A 149 -2.75 4.81 -18.55
C ALA A 149 -2.34 5.39 -19.91
N ALA A 150 -2.64 4.73 -21.02
CA ALA A 150 -2.36 5.23 -22.37
C ALA A 150 -3.17 6.49 -22.68
N VAL A 151 -4.39 6.61 -22.16
CA VAL A 151 -5.23 7.81 -22.30
C VAL A 151 -4.63 8.99 -21.53
N LEU A 152 -4.08 8.76 -20.34
CA LEU A 152 -3.39 9.78 -19.55
C LEU A 152 -2.04 10.18 -20.17
N GLY A 153 -1.29 9.21 -20.69
CA GLY A 153 -0.08 9.44 -21.46
C GLY A 153 1.11 8.58 -21.05
N ILE A 154 2.29 8.92 -21.57
CA ILE A 154 3.50 8.10 -21.40
C ILE A 154 3.96 8.00 -19.93
N GLY A 155 3.72 9.04 -19.13
CA GLY A 155 4.03 9.07 -17.70
C GLY A 155 3.27 8.00 -16.92
N ALA A 156 1.94 8.06 -17.01
CA ALA A 156 1.05 7.05 -16.47
C ALA A 156 1.35 5.64 -16.96
N LEU A 157 1.73 5.45 -18.23
CA LEU A 157 2.14 4.14 -18.77
C LEU A 157 3.38 3.59 -18.06
N LEU A 158 4.43 4.40 -17.86
CA LEU A 158 5.65 3.98 -17.18
C LEU A 158 5.40 3.64 -15.70
N LEU A 159 4.56 4.42 -15.03
CA LEU A 159 4.17 4.15 -13.64
C LEU A 159 3.31 2.89 -13.53
N THR A 160 2.37 2.68 -14.45
CA THR A 160 1.55 1.46 -14.51
C THR A 160 2.40 0.23 -14.80
N PHE A 161 3.39 0.35 -15.70
CA PHE A 161 4.37 -0.70 -15.92
C PHE A 161 5.19 -1.00 -14.65
N SER A 162 5.57 0.05 -13.89
CA SER A 162 6.25 -0.12 -12.61
C SER A 162 5.37 -0.87 -11.59
N VAL A 163 4.07 -0.56 -11.50
CA VAL A 163 3.13 -1.33 -10.66
C VAL A 163 3.05 -2.79 -11.09
N ALA A 164 2.97 -3.07 -12.39
CA ALA A 164 2.97 -4.44 -12.90
C ALA A 164 4.27 -5.19 -12.52
N LEU A 165 5.43 -4.54 -12.64
CA LEU A 165 6.72 -5.09 -12.24
C LEU A 165 6.78 -5.35 -10.72
N LEU A 166 6.37 -4.38 -9.90
CA LEU A 166 6.30 -4.55 -8.45
C LEU A 166 5.34 -5.68 -8.05
N THR A 167 4.23 -5.85 -8.78
CA THR A 167 3.29 -6.95 -8.58
C THR A 167 3.94 -8.30 -8.86
N VAL A 168 4.70 -8.42 -9.95
CA VAL A 168 5.49 -9.62 -10.26
C VAL A 168 6.55 -9.86 -9.17
N LEU A 169 7.20 -8.82 -8.66
CA LEU A 169 8.14 -8.94 -7.55
C LEU A 169 7.45 -9.36 -6.25
N GLY A 170 6.26 -8.83 -5.94
CA GLY A 170 5.46 -9.25 -4.79
C GLY A 170 5.04 -10.71 -4.91
N TRP A 171 4.64 -11.15 -6.10
CA TRP A 171 4.32 -12.54 -6.40
C TRP A 171 5.55 -13.45 -6.22
N THR A 172 6.70 -13.10 -6.79
CA THR A 172 7.93 -13.91 -6.63
C THR A 172 8.41 -13.95 -5.18
N ALA A 173 8.34 -12.83 -4.46
CA ALA A 173 8.69 -12.74 -3.05
C ALA A 173 7.77 -13.62 -2.19
N ARG A 174 6.46 -13.67 -2.46
CA ARG A 174 5.54 -14.59 -1.77
C ARG A 174 5.98 -16.05 -1.88
N HIS A 175 6.40 -16.49 -3.06
CA HIS A 175 6.79 -17.89 -3.31
C HIS A 175 8.20 -18.22 -2.79
N THR A 176 9.08 -17.24 -2.67
CA THR A 176 10.47 -17.44 -2.24
C THR A 176 10.70 -17.13 -0.76
N LEU A 177 9.91 -16.22 -0.18
CA LEU A 177 10.07 -15.71 1.19
C LEU A 177 8.87 -16.04 2.10
N ALA A 178 7.86 -16.77 1.63
CA ALA A 178 6.64 -17.12 2.36
C ALA A 178 5.73 -15.93 2.77
N GLY A 179 5.92 -14.74 2.16
CA GLY A 179 5.07 -13.57 2.38
C GLY A 179 5.38 -12.43 1.40
N ILE A 180 4.51 -11.41 1.34
CA ILE A 180 4.72 -10.24 0.49
C ILE A 180 5.48 -9.18 1.29
N PRO A 181 6.61 -8.64 0.78
CA PRO A 181 7.34 -7.57 1.46
C PRO A 181 6.46 -6.31 1.54
N VAL A 182 6.22 -5.86 2.76
CA VAL A 182 5.36 -4.69 3.06
C VAL A 182 5.87 -3.41 2.39
N VAL A 183 7.19 -3.27 2.19
CA VAL A 183 7.75 -2.13 1.44
C VAL A 183 7.23 -2.03 0.01
N LEU A 184 7.03 -3.17 -0.69
CA LEU A 184 6.50 -3.17 -2.05
C LEU A 184 5.04 -2.72 -2.05
N PHE A 185 4.29 -3.16 -1.04
CA PHE A 185 2.93 -2.70 -0.81
C PHE A 185 2.89 -1.19 -0.57
N SER A 186 3.73 -0.65 0.32
CA SER A 186 3.78 0.78 0.59
C SER A 186 4.14 1.63 -0.62
N LEU A 187 5.00 1.13 -1.51
CA LEU A 187 5.31 1.81 -2.78
C LEU A 187 4.09 1.87 -3.70
N VAL A 188 3.33 0.79 -3.81
CA VAL A 188 2.13 0.73 -4.68
C VAL A 188 0.94 1.45 -4.06
N ALA A 189 0.85 1.49 -2.72
CA ALA A 189 -0.22 2.13 -1.97
C ALA A 189 -0.02 3.64 -1.80
N ILE A 190 1.24 4.11 -1.70
CA ILE A 190 1.55 5.51 -1.38
C ILE A 190 2.46 6.13 -2.45
N GLY A 191 3.65 5.56 -2.66
CA GLY A 191 4.66 6.21 -3.49
C GLY A 191 4.21 6.47 -4.94
N LEU A 192 3.75 5.42 -5.62
CA LEU A 192 3.37 5.52 -7.03
C LEU A 192 2.08 6.32 -7.24
N PRO A 193 1.00 6.15 -6.45
CA PRO A 193 -0.21 6.96 -6.59
C PRO A 193 0.05 8.45 -6.45
N TRP A 194 0.87 8.85 -5.47
CA TRP A 194 1.29 10.24 -5.30
C TRP A 194 1.96 10.79 -6.56
N LEU A 195 2.94 10.05 -7.10
CA LEU A 195 3.71 10.48 -8.27
C LEU A 195 2.85 10.53 -9.54
N LEU A 196 1.90 9.60 -9.70
CA LEU A 196 0.96 9.62 -10.81
C LEU A 196 0.16 10.91 -10.79
N VAL A 197 -0.54 11.19 -9.70
CA VAL A 197 -1.43 12.35 -9.64
C VAL A 197 -0.67 13.66 -9.72
N LEU A 198 0.46 13.77 -9.01
CA LEU A 198 1.33 14.95 -9.09
C LEU A 198 1.76 15.23 -10.54
N ARG A 199 2.13 14.19 -11.28
CA ARG A 199 2.58 14.33 -12.67
C ARG A 199 1.44 14.70 -13.61
N GLU A 200 0.32 13.98 -13.55
CA GLU A 200 -0.74 14.11 -14.55
C GLU A 200 -1.59 15.36 -14.34
N VAL A 201 -1.71 15.87 -13.10
CA VAL A 201 -2.47 17.11 -12.83
C VAL A 201 -1.63 18.36 -13.07
N THR A 202 -0.30 18.25 -13.08
CA THR A 202 0.56 19.41 -13.33
C THR A 202 0.58 19.76 -14.82
N PRO A 203 0.15 20.98 -15.21
CA PRO A 203 0.11 21.38 -16.61
C PRO A 203 1.48 21.36 -17.28
N ALA A 204 1.50 21.02 -18.56
CA ALA A 204 2.71 21.08 -19.38
C ALA A 204 3.29 22.51 -19.38
N GLY A 205 4.52 22.65 -18.88
CA GLY A 205 5.23 23.94 -18.78
C GLY A 205 5.34 24.50 -17.36
N VAL A 206 4.63 23.93 -16.38
CA VAL A 206 4.88 24.25 -14.96
C VAL A 206 6.04 23.39 -14.45
N ALA A 207 7.07 24.04 -13.92
CA ALA A 207 8.21 23.34 -13.33
C ALA A 207 7.84 22.78 -11.96
N ILE A 208 7.91 21.46 -11.80
CA ILE A 208 7.73 20.77 -10.52
C ILE A 208 9.06 20.76 -9.77
N ALA A 209 9.08 21.20 -8.52
CA ALA A 209 10.21 20.93 -7.63
C ALA A 209 10.17 19.46 -7.18
N TRP A 210 10.74 18.57 -7.99
CA TRP A 210 10.67 17.12 -7.76
C TRP A 210 11.32 16.68 -6.45
N THR A 211 12.40 17.33 -6.02
CA THR A 211 13.14 16.91 -4.83
C THR A 211 12.28 16.90 -3.56
N PRO A 212 11.62 18.01 -3.14
CA PRO A 212 10.79 17.97 -1.94
C PRO A 212 9.56 17.06 -2.10
N GLN A 213 9.02 16.91 -3.32
CA GLN A 213 7.91 15.99 -3.61
C GLN A 213 8.30 14.53 -3.38
N LEU A 214 9.46 14.12 -3.92
CA LEU A 214 9.99 12.77 -3.75
C LEU A 214 10.37 12.48 -2.30
N VAL A 215 10.94 13.46 -1.59
CA VAL A 215 11.26 13.33 -0.16
C VAL A 215 9.98 13.12 0.64
N LEU A 216 8.96 13.96 0.47
CA LEU A 216 7.72 13.84 1.23
C LEU A 216 6.98 12.53 0.94
N ALA A 217 6.84 12.15 -0.34
CA ALA A 217 6.25 10.88 -0.73
C ALA A 217 7.04 9.69 -0.14
N GLY A 218 8.38 9.76 -0.17
CA GLY A 218 9.26 8.76 0.43
C GLY A 218 9.09 8.63 1.95
N LEU A 219 8.95 9.74 2.67
CA LEU A 219 8.69 9.74 4.11
C LEU A 219 7.36 9.05 4.43
N TRP A 220 6.31 9.32 3.64
CA TRP A 220 5.01 8.65 3.82
C TRP A 220 5.04 7.17 3.42
N VAL A 221 5.85 6.76 2.44
CA VAL A 221 6.10 5.34 2.16
C VAL A 221 6.74 4.64 3.36
N VAL A 222 7.75 5.26 3.99
CA VAL A 222 8.42 4.71 5.18
C VAL A 222 7.46 4.69 6.38
N HIS A 223 6.67 5.76 6.56
CA HIS A 223 5.65 5.84 7.61
C HIS A 223 4.62 4.73 7.46
N HIS A 224 4.03 4.58 6.27
CA HIS A 224 3.04 3.55 5.98
C HIS A 224 3.62 2.14 6.09
N TRP A 225 4.90 1.95 5.75
CA TRP A 225 5.61 0.69 6.01
C TRP A 225 5.73 0.41 7.52
N GLY A 226 6.04 1.40 8.34
CA GLY A 226 6.04 1.27 9.80
C GLY A 226 4.65 0.95 10.35
N GLU A 227 3.65 1.74 9.94
CA GLU A 227 2.23 1.59 10.28
C GLU A 227 1.73 0.16 10.05
N THR A 228 1.87 -0.34 8.83
CA THR A 228 1.32 -1.64 8.43
C THR A 228 1.91 -2.78 9.24
N ARG A 229 3.19 -2.66 9.63
CA ARG A 229 3.86 -3.62 10.52
C ARG A 229 3.34 -3.54 11.95
N VAL A 230 3.24 -2.35 12.53
CA VAL A 230 2.73 -2.18 13.91
C VAL A 230 1.26 -2.61 14.00
N LEU A 231 0.43 -2.31 13.00
CA LEU A 231 -0.96 -2.77 12.94
C LEU A 231 -1.12 -4.29 12.76
N ALA A 232 -0.07 -4.99 12.36
CA ALA A 232 -0.06 -6.44 12.27
C ALA A 232 0.50 -7.10 13.55
N ASP A 233 1.50 -6.47 14.16
CA ASP A 233 2.10 -6.88 15.42
C ASP A 233 2.47 -5.63 16.24
N ASP A 234 1.69 -5.35 17.28
CA ASP A 234 1.88 -4.17 18.16
C ASP A 234 3.24 -4.16 18.87
N VAL A 235 3.96 -5.30 18.90
CA VAL A 235 5.27 -5.45 19.54
C VAL A 235 6.42 -5.37 18.52
N ASP A 236 6.14 -5.12 17.24
CA ASP A 236 7.18 -5.04 16.20
C ASP A 236 8.03 -3.77 16.32
N LEU A 237 9.19 -3.94 16.96
CA LEU A 237 10.20 -2.89 17.12
C LEU A 237 10.64 -2.27 15.79
N VAL A 238 10.71 -3.04 14.70
CA VAL A 238 11.10 -2.48 13.39
C VAL A 238 10.02 -1.53 12.88
N GLY A 239 8.75 -1.93 13.00
CA GLY A 239 7.62 -1.07 12.67
C GLY A 239 7.62 0.23 13.48
N MET A 240 7.83 0.14 14.79
CA MET A 240 7.92 1.31 15.68
C MET A 240 9.10 2.24 15.33
N ILE A 241 10.28 1.69 15.00
CA ILE A 241 11.44 2.50 14.59
C ILE A 241 11.16 3.20 13.26
N LEU A 242 10.58 2.50 12.28
CA LEU A 242 10.23 3.09 10.98
C LEU A 242 9.25 4.26 11.16
N LEU A 243 8.24 4.07 12.02
CA LEU A 243 7.27 5.11 12.36
C LEU A 243 7.96 6.33 13.02
N ALA A 244 8.80 6.08 14.04
CA ALA A 244 9.56 7.13 14.73
C ALA A 244 10.44 7.94 13.78
N VAL A 245 11.20 7.24 12.93
CA VAL A 245 12.12 7.87 11.99
C VAL A 245 11.37 8.67 10.93
N ALA A 246 10.28 8.13 10.39
CA ALA A 246 9.47 8.82 9.38
C ALA A 246 8.85 10.11 9.95
N GLU A 247 8.28 10.05 11.15
CA GLU A 247 7.65 11.21 11.78
C GLU A 247 8.68 12.28 12.20
N ALA A 248 9.82 11.87 12.77
CA ALA A 248 10.91 12.81 13.07
C ALA A 248 11.46 13.48 11.80
N ALA A 249 11.66 12.70 10.73
CA ALA A 249 12.12 13.21 9.46
C ALA A 249 11.08 14.11 8.78
N LEU A 250 9.78 13.83 8.94
CA LEU A 250 8.69 14.71 8.49
C LEU A 250 8.72 16.06 9.20
N CYS A 251 8.94 16.07 10.52
CA CYS A 251 9.10 17.32 11.27
C CYS A 251 10.33 18.11 10.78
N ILE A 252 11.48 17.45 10.60
CA ILE A 252 12.69 18.10 10.06
C ILE A 252 12.43 18.66 8.66
N PHE A 253 11.76 17.88 7.81
CA PHE A 253 11.41 18.29 6.45
C PHE A 253 10.58 19.58 6.46
N LEU A 254 9.54 19.67 7.30
CA LEU A 254 8.70 20.88 7.40
C LEU A 254 9.45 22.09 7.94
N VAL A 255 10.42 21.89 8.84
CA VAL A 255 11.32 22.97 9.30
C VAL A 255 12.17 23.48 8.13
N VAL A 256 12.76 22.57 7.34
CA VAL A 256 13.56 22.93 6.15
C VAL A 256 12.71 23.65 5.11
N MET A 257 11.47 23.21 4.90
CA MET A 257 10.50 23.88 4.02
C MET A 257 9.89 25.15 4.63
N GLN A 258 10.35 25.61 5.80
CA GLN A 258 9.88 26.83 6.46
C GLN A 258 8.36 26.90 6.67
N ALA A 259 7.75 25.77 7.06
CA ALA A 259 6.31 25.63 7.29
C ALA A 259 5.95 25.46 8.79
N PRO A 260 6.25 26.43 9.68
CA PRO A 260 6.17 26.24 11.13
C PRO A 260 4.73 26.11 11.67
N LEU A 261 3.76 26.76 11.04
CA LEU A 261 2.34 26.61 11.43
C LEU A 261 1.84 25.19 11.15
N TRP A 262 2.20 24.64 10.00
CA TRP A 262 1.87 23.27 9.60
C TRP A 262 2.55 22.23 10.50
N LEU A 263 3.79 22.48 10.89
CA LEU A 263 4.53 21.64 11.84
C LEU A 263 3.75 21.46 13.15
N GLY A 264 3.25 22.56 13.75
CA GLY A 264 2.50 22.48 15.00
C GLY A 264 1.25 21.60 14.91
N LEU A 265 0.50 21.74 13.81
CA LEU A 265 -0.70 20.94 13.52
C LEU A 265 -0.35 19.46 13.34
N ILE A 266 0.71 19.16 12.58
CA ILE A 266 1.14 17.79 12.28
C ILE A 266 1.65 17.11 13.56
N VAL A 267 2.44 17.81 14.38
CA VAL A 267 2.87 17.28 15.69
C VAL A 267 1.67 16.94 16.57
N LEU A 268 0.64 17.80 16.59
CA LEU A 268 -0.58 17.54 17.36
C LEU A 268 -1.33 16.29 16.86
N LEU A 269 -1.34 16.03 15.55
CA LEU A 269 -1.97 14.85 14.96
C LEU A 269 -1.18 13.56 15.20
N LEU A 270 0.14 13.65 15.30
CA LEU A 270 1.00 12.48 15.52
C LEU A 270 1.16 12.13 17.01
N LEU A 271 0.99 13.11 17.90
CA LEU A 271 1.13 12.94 19.36
C LEU A 271 0.27 11.80 19.95
N PRO A 272 -1.00 11.58 19.56
CA PRO A 272 -1.82 10.49 20.08
C PRO A 272 -1.18 9.11 19.86
N THR A 273 -0.46 8.92 18.76
CA THR A 273 0.27 7.67 18.46
C THR A 273 1.27 7.35 19.55
N TRP A 274 2.12 8.32 19.90
CA TRP A 274 3.15 8.15 20.92
C TRP A 274 2.59 8.06 22.33
N LEU A 275 1.49 8.76 22.61
CA LEU A 275 0.78 8.61 23.87
C LEU A 275 0.21 7.19 24.03
N ALA A 276 -0.35 6.61 22.97
CA ALA A 276 -0.84 5.23 22.99
C ALA A 276 0.31 4.24 23.20
N VAL A 277 1.41 4.38 22.46
CA VAL A 277 2.62 3.54 22.61
C VAL A 277 3.20 3.65 24.02
N PHE A 278 3.33 4.87 24.57
CA PHE A 278 3.84 5.08 25.92
C PHE A 278 2.94 4.47 27.01
N ARG A 279 1.63 4.43 26.76
CA ARG A 279 0.64 3.79 27.66
C ARG A 279 0.50 2.29 27.44
N GLY A 280 1.24 1.69 26.50
CA GLY A 280 1.11 0.29 26.12
C GLY A 280 -0.25 -0.04 25.49
N GLN A 281 -0.91 0.94 24.87
CA GLN A 281 -2.17 0.78 24.15
C GLN A 281 -1.91 0.48 22.67
N GLY A 282 -2.74 -0.35 22.06
CA GLY A 282 -2.68 -0.61 20.62
C GLY A 282 -2.98 0.64 19.79
N VAL A 283 -2.37 0.76 18.61
CA VAL A 283 -2.48 1.94 17.74
C VAL A 283 -3.58 1.82 16.67
N GLY A 284 -4.44 0.80 16.75
CA GLY A 284 -5.46 0.49 15.74
C GLY A 284 -6.46 1.62 15.43
N HIS A 285 -6.66 2.58 16.34
CA HIS A 285 -7.51 3.77 16.13
C HIS A 285 -6.78 5.00 15.59
N MET A 286 -5.45 4.94 15.38
CA MET A 286 -4.63 6.04 14.87
C MET A 286 -4.71 6.33 13.37
N PRO A 287 -5.13 5.42 12.47
CA PRO A 287 -5.27 5.68 11.04
C PRO A 287 -5.87 7.01 10.57
N PRO A 288 -6.98 7.53 11.12
CA PRO A 288 -7.54 8.81 10.68
C PRO A 288 -6.59 9.98 10.95
N PHE A 289 -5.83 9.94 12.05
CA PHE A 289 -4.87 10.98 12.39
C PHE A 289 -3.67 10.97 11.44
N TRP A 290 -3.16 9.78 11.09
CA TRP A 290 -2.09 9.63 10.11
C TRP A 290 -2.51 10.09 8.71
N LEU A 291 -3.74 9.75 8.29
CA LEU A 291 -4.30 10.23 7.02
C LEU A 291 -4.37 11.75 6.96
N LEU A 292 -4.92 12.38 8.01
CA LEU A 292 -4.99 13.83 8.11
C LEU A 292 -3.60 14.46 8.07
N ALA A 293 -2.64 13.90 8.82
CA ALA A 293 -1.26 14.37 8.80
C ALA A 293 -0.64 14.28 7.39
N MET A 294 -0.92 13.21 6.63
CA MET A 294 -0.48 13.08 5.25
C MET A 294 -1.03 14.18 4.36
N LEU A 295 -2.35 14.36 4.35
CA LEU A 295 -3.00 15.36 3.52
C LEU A 295 -2.57 16.79 3.89
N LEU A 296 -2.41 17.08 5.18
CA LEU A 296 -1.99 18.40 5.66
C LEU A 296 -0.51 18.67 5.36
N SER A 297 0.36 17.66 5.47
CA SER A 297 1.78 17.81 5.07
C SER A 297 1.93 18.03 3.56
N ALA A 298 1.08 17.38 2.77
CA ALA A 298 1.04 17.56 1.32
C ALA A 298 0.56 18.96 0.95
N LEU A 299 -0.54 19.41 1.54
CA LEU A 299 -1.06 20.77 1.37
C LEU A 299 -0.03 21.82 1.81
N ALA A 300 0.66 21.60 2.94
CA ALA A 300 1.72 22.46 3.40
C ALA A 300 2.84 22.61 2.36
N LEU A 301 3.25 21.49 1.74
CA LEU A 301 4.26 21.51 0.70
C LEU A 301 3.79 22.30 -0.53
N GLY A 302 2.56 22.06 -0.99
CA GLY A 302 1.99 22.76 -2.16
C GLY A 302 1.76 24.26 -1.94
N GLN A 303 1.77 24.76 -0.70
CA GLN A 303 1.72 26.19 -0.41
C GLN A 303 3.09 26.87 -0.40
N VAL A 304 4.17 26.08 -0.29
CA VAL A 304 5.54 26.58 -0.14
C VAL A 304 6.29 26.54 -1.46
N VAL A 305 6.03 25.52 -2.29
CA VAL A 305 6.69 25.27 -3.58
C VAL A 305 5.89 25.90 -4.71
#